data_AF-A0A6C0HC13-F1
#
_entry.id   AF-A0A6C0HC13-F1
#
_cell.length_a   1.000
_cell.length_b   1.000
_cell.length_c   1.000
_cell.angle_alpha   90.00
_cell.angle_beta   90.00
_cell.angle_gamma   90.00
#
_symmetry.space_group_name_H-M   'P 1'
#
loop_
_entity.id
_entity.type
_entity.pdbx_description
1 polymer ?
#
loop_
_entity_poly.entity_id
_entity_poly.type
_entity_poly.pdbx_seq_one_letter_code
_entity_poly.pdbx_strand_id
1 'polypeptide(L)'
;MLVTLCFLVFFVFININYILSYNIKNNLTIQQWTKIREIMLHPSCSPNMREKLNQVLFDKYEEWACNHARLFKKKHIFLCKDIKIGELQLIALSGLNNAIIKYNPKYILFYKYATIYVYSCLYEAVSKQQPMNIIPTYIRKDKKHPWKLRNKRHYDNMIDPIFVGDDNFKLEAGVDENNNPLKIFEHSNTINELWNFIQKELDFTSFTVFKYKYNTEFEKVMSNKEISNLMGCSEETIRKNLKASSEILKLKLNI
;
A
#
# COMPACT_ATOMS: atom_id res chain seq x y z
N MET A 1 58.47 -40.16 -9.39
CA MET A 1 57.70 -40.13 -8.12
C MET A 1 57.95 -38.87 -7.30
N LEU A 2 59.20 -38.46 -7.05
CA LEU A 2 59.47 -37.26 -6.22
C LEU A 2 58.93 -35.95 -6.84
N VAL A 3 59.14 -35.76 -8.14
CA VAL A 3 58.65 -34.56 -8.87
C VAL A 3 57.12 -34.46 -8.83
N THR A 4 56.42 -35.57 -9.05
CA THR A 4 54.96 -35.63 -9.01
C THR A 4 54.40 -35.36 -7.61
N LEU A 5 55.12 -35.78 -6.55
CA LEU A 5 54.75 -35.48 -5.17
C LEU A 5 54.88 -33.98 -4.86
N CYS A 6 55.96 -33.34 -5.32
CA CYS A 6 56.18 -31.90 -5.14
C CYS A 6 55.10 -31.05 -5.81
N PHE A 7 54.67 -31.42 -7.03
CA PHE A 7 53.58 -30.72 -7.72
C PHE A 7 52.25 -30.83 -6.97
N LEU A 8 51.96 -31.99 -6.39
CA LEU A 8 50.72 -32.21 -5.65
C LEU A 8 50.68 -31.39 -4.34
N VAL A 9 51.80 -31.32 -3.62
CA VAL A 9 51.94 -30.48 -2.42
C VAL A 9 51.80 -28.99 -2.77
N PHE A 10 52.41 -28.54 -3.86
CA PHE A 10 52.29 -27.15 -4.32
C PHE A 10 50.85 -26.79 -4.70
N PHE A 11 50.14 -27.69 -5.39
CA PHE A 11 48.75 -27.47 -5.77
C PHE A 11 47.82 -27.41 -4.55
N VAL A 12 48.02 -28.29 -3.57
CA VAL A 12 47.28 -28.26 -2.30
C VAL A 12 47.57 -26.97 -1.54
N PHE A 13 48.83 -26.51 -1.50
CA PHE A 13 49.21 -25.27 -0.83
C PHE A 13 48.56 -24.03 -1.49
N ILE A 14 48.51 -23.96 -2.82
CA ILE A 14 47.82 -22.87 -3.53
C ILE A 14 46.32 -22.90 -3.22
N ASN A 15 45.68 -24.06 -3.27
CA ASN A 15 44.24 -24.16 -3.00
C ASN A 15 43.90 -23.81 -1.55
N ILE A 16 44.72 -24.22 -0.57
CA ILE A 16 44.53 -23.84 0.84
C ILE A 16 44.68 -22.33 1.02
N ASN A 17 45.70 -21.70 0.42
CA ASN A 17 45.87 -20.25 0.50
C ASN A 17 44.74 -19.49 -0.21
N TYR A 18 44.25 -20.02 -1.34
CA TYR A 18 43.11 -19.44 -2.04
C TYR A 18 41.84 -19.51 -1.18
N ILE A 19 41.53 -20.67 -0.59
CA ILE A 19 40.39 -20.87 0.32
C ILE A 19 40.51 -20.01 1.59
N LEU A 20 41.71 -19.89 2.16
CA LEU A 20 41.96 -19.01 3.31
C LEU A 20 41.77 -17.55 2.92
N SER A 21 42.28 -17.10 1.77
CA SER A 21 42.12 -15.71 1.31
C SER A 21 40.65 -15.35 1.04
N TYR A 22 39.86 -16.29 0.49
CA TYR A 22 38.45 -16.10 0.19
C TYR A 22 37.58 -16.05 1.46
N ASN A 23 37.99 -16.74 2.52
CA ASN A 23 37.26 -16.77 3.80
C ASN A 23 37.63 -15.62 4.76
N ILE A 24 38.58 -14.74 4.42
CA ILE A 24 38.96 -13.58 5.26
C ILE A 24 38.26 -12.30 4.77
N LYS A 25 36.98 -12.38 4.40
CA LYS A 25 36.06 -11.23 4.60
C LYS A 25 35.64 -11.17 6.07
N ASN A 26 36.65 -11.12 6.95
CA ASN A 26 36.42 -11.00 8.38
C ASN A 26 35.96 -9.59 8.71
N ASN A 27 34.99 -9.52 9.63
CA ASN A 27 34.58 -8.30 10.29
C ASN A 27 35.81 -7.53 10.81
N LEU A 28 35.69 -6.20 10.89
CA LEU A 28 36.74 -5.36 11.45
C LEU A 28 37.15 -5.84 12.85
N THR A 29 38.46 -5.91 13.08
CA THR A 29 39.01 -6.27 14.41
C THR A 29 38.69 -5.17 15.43
N ILE A 30 38.73 -5.52 16.72
CA ILE A 30 38.51 -4.56 17.80
C ILE A 30 39.47 -3.36 17.68
N GLN A 31 40.73 -3.61 17.30
CA GLN A 31 41.73 -2.57 17.11
C GLN A 31 41.41 -1.65 15.92
N GLN A 32 40.96 -2.21 14.80
CA GLN A 32 40.51 -1.42 13.64
C GLN A 32 39.30 -0.56 14.00
N TRP A 33 38.36 -1.11 14.76
CA TRP A 33 37.22 -0.37 15.27
C TRP A 33 37.60 0.78 16.19
N THR A 34 38.53 0.56 17.12
CA THR A 34 39.04 1.62 18.01
C THR A 34 39.66 2.76 17.20
N LYS A 35 40.50 2.44 16.21
CA LYS A 35 41.10 3.46 15.33
C LYS A 35 40.06 4.23 14.52
N ILE A 36 39.11 3.52 13.90
CA ILE A 36 38.02 4.17 13.13
C ILE A 36 37.24 5.12 14.04
N ARG A 37 36.91 4.68 15.25
CA ARG A 37 36.19 5.51 16.23
C ARG A 37 36.99 6.73 16.65
N GLU A 38 38.27 6.59 16.94
CA GLU A 38 39.16 7.70 17.28
C GLU A 38 39.19 8.74 16.15
N ILE A 39 39.33 8.31 14.89
CA ILE A 39 39.32 9.21 13.73
C ILE A 39 37.96 9.90 13.57
N MET A 40 36.85 9.17 13.77
CA MET A 40 35.49 9.73 13.65
C MET A 40 35.12 10.70 14.77
N LEU A 41 35.72 10.57 15.96
CA LEU A 41 35.47 11.46 17.10
C LEU A 41 36.39 12.68 17.11
N HIS A 42 37.52 12.61 16.40
CA HIS A 42 38.49 13.70 16.40
C HIS A 42 37.87 14.98 15.80
N PRO A 43 38.05 16.16 16.43
CA PRO A 43 37.42 17.41 15.98
C PRO A 43 37.88 17.86 14.58
N SER A 44 39.04 17.38 14.11
CA SER A 44 39.53 17.65 12.74
C SER A 44 39.03 16.67 11.68
N CYS A 45 38.10 15.77 12.02
CA CYS A 45 37.54 14.82 11.06
C CYS A 45 36.74 15.57 9.99
N SER A 46 37.33 15.69 8.79
CA SER A 46 36.66 16.34 7.66
C SER A 46 35.54 15.47 7.09
N PRO A 47 34.52 16.05 6.43
CA PRO A 47 33.46 15.28 5.76
C PRO A 47 34.00 14.25 4.76
N ASN A 48 35.06 14.57 4.03
CA ASN A 48 35.68 13.65 3.05
C ASN A 48 36.37 12.46 3.76
N MET A 49 37.04 12.70 4.90
CA MET A 49 37.58 11.59 5.72
C MET A 49 36.45 10.70 6.24
N ARG A 50 35.34 11.29 6.67
CA ARG A 50 34.16 10.56 7.13
C ARG A 50 33.55 9.70 6.03
N GLU A 51 33.46 10.23 4.82
CA GLU A 51 32.96 9.49 3.66
C GLU A 51 33.83 8.28 3.31
N LYS A 52 35.16 8.44 3.30
CA LYS A 52 36.09 7.31 3.10
C LYS A 52 35.94 6.24 4.18
N LEU A 53 35.79 6.64 5.44
CA LEU A 53 35.53 5.69 6.52
C LEU A 53 34.19 4.98 6.36
N ASN A 54 33.14 5.71 5.97
CA ASN A 54 31.83 5.14 5.69
C ASN A 54 31.90 4.10 4.56
N GLN A 55 32.68 4.36 3.51
CA GLN A 55 32.90 3.40 2.42
C GLN A 55 33.61 2.13 2.92
N VAL A 56 34.68 2.27 3.72
CA VAL A 56 35.35 1.13 4.34
C VAL A 56 34.40 0.32 5.22
N LEU A 57 33.52 0.97 5.99
CA LEU A 57 32.50 0.29 6.77
C LEU A 57 31.50 -0.44 5.87
N PHE A 58 31.06 0.18 4.78
CA PHE A 58 30.12 -0.43 3.85
C PHE A 58 30.72 -1.71 3.23
N ASP A 59 31.92 -1.63 2.67
CA ASP A 59 32.60 -2.76 2.02
C ASP A 59 32.82 -3.94 2.98
N LYS A 60 33.05 -3.66 4.27
CA LYS A 60 33.25 -4.69 5.30
C LYS A 60 31.96 -5.32 5.79
N TYR A 61 30.85 -4.60 5.80
CA TYR A 61 29.56 -5.07 6.32
C TYR A 61 28.53 -5.42 5.23
N GLU A 62 28.88 -5.26 3.96
CA GLU A 62 28.02 -5.58 2.81
C GLU A 62 27.52 -7.03 2.87
N GLU A 63 28.44 -8.00 2.98
CA GLU A 63 28.09 -9.42 3.02
C GLU A 63 27.30 -9.77 4.29
N TRP A 64 27.62 -9.12 5.41
CA TRP A 64 26.88 -9.27 6.66
C TRP A 64 25.41 -8.83 6.51
N ALA A 65 25.16 -7.71 5.83
CA ALA A 65 23.80 -7.24 5.55
C ALA A 65 23.06 -8.17 4.58
N CYS A 66 23.75 -8.65 3.55
CA CYS A 66 23.21 -9.66 2.63
C CYS A 66 22.83 -10.98 3.34
N ASN A 67 23.64 -11.42 4.31
CA ASN A 67 23.33 -12.57 5.15
C ASN A 67 22.11 -12.31 6.05
N HIS A 68 21.95 -11.10 6.58
CA HIS A 68 20.75 -10.71 7.33
C HIS A 68 19.49 -10.78 6.48
N ALA A 69 19.54 -10.34 5.23
CA ALA A 69 18.43 -10.48 4.29
C ALA A 69 18.04 -11.96 4.05
N ARG A 70 19.04 -12.85 3.90
CA ARG A 70 18.82 -14.30 3.74
C ARG A 70 18.15 -14.91 4.98
N LEU A 71 18.66 -14.59 6.17
CA LEU A 71 18.09 -15.04 7.45
C LEU A 71 16.66 -14.51 7.64
N PHE A 72 16.44 -13.24 7.31
CA PHE A 72 15.13 -12.61 7.36
C PHE A 72 14.13 -13.33 6.45
N LYS A 73 14.49 -13.58 5.17
CA LYS A 73 13.64 -14.32 4.23
C LYS A 73 13.31 -15.72 4.74
N LYS A 74 14.32 -16.43 5.27
CA LYS A 74 14.11 -17.78 5.85
C LYS A 74 13.15 -17.75 7.03
N LYS A 75 13.28 -16.77 7.91
CA LYS A 75 12.40 -16.59 9.09
C LYS A 75 10.98 -16.17 8.71
N HIS A 76 10.85 -15.37 7.65
CA HIS A 76 9.60 -14.75 7.21
C HIS A 76 9.16 -15.26 5.83
N ILE A 77 9.27 -16.59 5.62
CA ILE A 77 9.07 -17.22 4.31
C ILE A 77 7.71 -16.90 3.69
N PHE A 78 6.65 -16.87 4.50
CA PHE A 78 5.29 -16.56 4.04
C PHE A 78 5.12 -15.09 3.64
N LEU A 79 5.78 -14.17 4.34
CA LEU A 79 5.70 -12.73 4.04
C LEU A 79 6.56 -12.33 2.84
N CYS A 80 7.65 -13.06 2.61
CA CYS A 80 8.63 -12.76 1.57
C CYS A 80 8.52 -13.71 0.36
N LYS A 81 7.37 -14.40 0.21
CA LYS A 81 7.18 -15.43 -0.82
C LYS A 81 7.47 -14.88 -2.22
N ASP A 82 6.95 -13.69 -2.50
CA ASP A 82 7.00 -13.08 -3.83
C ASP A 82 8.19 -12.12 -4.03
N ILE A 83 8.94 -11.82 -2.97
CA ILE A 83 10.07 -10.89 -3.01
C ILE A 83 11.35 -11.66 -3.33
N LYS A 84 12.03 -11.33 -4.43
CA LYS A 84 13.31 -11.99 -4.80
C LYS A 84 14.37 -11.72 -3.72
N ILE A 85 15.27 -12.70 -3.50
CA ILE A 85 16.32 -12.53 -2.48
C ILE A 85 17.24 -11.34 -2.78
N GLY A 86 17.54 -11.09 -4.07
CA GLY A 86 18.35 -9.95 -4.48
C GLY A 86 17.72 -8.60 -4.10
N GLU A 87 16.40 -8.48 -4.16
CA GLU A 87 15.69 -7.26 -3.72
C GLU A 87 15.83 -7.06 -2.21
N LEU A 88 15.63 -8.11 -1.41
CA LEU A 88 15.84 -8.02 0.04
C LEU A 88 17.29 -7.69 0.40
N GLN A 89 18.26 -8.18 -0.38
CA GLN A 89 19.67 -7.83 -0.19
C GLN A 89 19.91 -6.36 -0.48
N LEU A 90 19.39 -5.82 -1.58
CA LEU A 90 19.47 -4.39 -1.90
C LEU A 90 18.83 -3.52 -0.81
N ILE A 91 17.67 -3.93 -0.28
CA ILE A 91 17.00 -3.25 0.83
C ILE A 91 17.86 -3.28 2.10
N ALA A 92 18.46 -4.43 2.43
CA ALA A 92 19.35 -4.56 3.57
C ALA A 92 20.61 -3.68 3.43
N LEU A 93 21.17 -3.60 2.21
CA LEU A 93 22.29 -2.70 1.90
C LEU A 93 21.91 -1.22 2.06
N SER A 94 20.70 -0.84 1.63
CA SER A 94 20.18 0.52 1.89
C SER A 94 20.06 0.78 3.40
N GLY A 95 19.56 -0.17 4.19
CA GLY A 95 19.52 -0.08 5.65
C GLY A 95 20.90 0.05 6.29
N LEU A 96 21.89 -0.69 5.80
CA LEU A 96 23.28 -0.59 6.23
C LEU A 96 23.85 0.82 5.93
N ASN A 97 23.65 1.33 4.72
CA ASN A 97 24.12 2.67 4.36
C ASN A 97 23.51 3.75 5.26
N ASN A 98 22.20 3.66 5.51
CA ASN A 98 21.48 4.54 6.43
C ASN A 98 22.07 4.49 7.85
N ALA A 99 22.42 3.30 8.33
CA ALA A 99 23.07 3.13 9.62
C ALA A 99 24.44 3.81 9.66
N ILE A 100 25.27 3.61 8.63
CA ILE A 100 26.61 4.18 8.54
C ILE A 100 26.57 5.72 8.55
N ILE A 101 25.69 6.31 7.73
CA ILE A 101 25.53 7.77 7.62
C ILE A 101 25.12 8.36 8.98
N LYS A 102 24.20 7.72 9.69
CA LYS A 102 23.65 8.20 10.98
C LYS A 102 24.42 7.73 12.20
N TYR A 103 25.47 6.93 12.03
CA TYR A 103 26.16 6.29 13.13
C TYR A 103 26.88 7.32 14.01
N ASN A 104 26.56 7.30 15.30
CA ASN A 104 27.29 8.07 16.30
C ASN A 104 28.43 7.20 16.87
N PRO A 105 29.71 7.57 16.68
CA PRO A 105 30.86 6.78 17.13
C PRO A 105 30.94 6.57 18.65
N LYS A 106 30.16 7.32 19.45
CA LYS A 106 30.04 7.09 20.90
C LYS A 106 29.48 5.71 21.24
N TYR A 107 28.71 5.08 20.35
CA TYR A 107 28.20 3.73 20.56
C TYR A 107 29.24 2.67 20.19
N ILE A 108 29.63 1.82 21.15
CA ILE A 108 30.75 0.87 20.97
C ILE A 108 30.45 -0.22 19.93
N LEU A 109 29.20 -0.67 19.82
CA LEU A 109 28.84 -1.86 19.02
C LEU A 109 28.08 -1.45 17.75
N PHE A 110 28.82 -1.11 16.69
CA PHE A 110 28.24 -0.74 15.40
C PHE A 110 27.30 -1.80 14.85
N TYR A 111 27.65 -3.09 14.92
CA TYR A 111 26.81 -4.15 14.37
C TYR A 111 25.41 -4.17 14.99
N LYS A 112 25.28 -4.00 16.33
CA LYS A 112 23.97 -3.95 17.01
C LYS A 112 23.14 -2.77 16.54
N TYR A 113 23.79 -1.62 16.38
CA TYR A 113 23.17 -0.41 15.86
C TYR A 113 22.69 -0.61 14.41
N ALA A 114 23.56 -1.12 13.55
CA ALA A 114 23.26 -1.39 12.14
C ALA A 114 22.14 -2.43 11.98
N THR A 115 22.08 -3.45 12.85
CA THR A 115 21.01 -4.45 12.85
C THR A 115 19.63 -3.80 12.92
N ILE A 116 19.44 -2.80 13.80
CA ILE A 116 18.16 -2.11 13.96
C ILE A 116 17.71 -1.48 12.63
N TYR A 117 18.63 -0.79 11.95
CA TYR A 117 18.35 -0.14 10.67
C TYR A 117 18.07 -1.13 9.55
N VAL A 118 18.89 -2.18 9.43
CA VAL A 118 18.71 -3.23 8.42
C VAL A 118 17.35 -3.89 8.57
N TYR A 119 16.98 -4.31 9.78
CA TYR A 119 15.66 -4.92 10.02
C TYR A 119 14.52 -3.91 9.83
N SER A 120 14.68 -2.65 10.23
CA SER A 120 13.67 -1.61 10.01
C SER A 120 13.35 -1.47 8.51
N CYS A 121 14.36 -1.35 7.66
CA CYS A 121 14.18 -1.25 6.21
C CYS A 121 13.55 -2.52 5.61
N LEU A 122 13.96 -3.70 6.08
CA LEU A 122 13.37 -4.98 5.63
C LEU A 122 11.88 -5.09 6.00
N TYR A 123 11.51 -4.78 7.24
CA TYR A 123 10.10 -4.78 7.66
C TYR A 123 9.26 -3.74 6.92
N GLU A 124 9.83 -2.55 6.70
CA GLU A 124 9.19 -1.50 5.93
C GLU A 124 8.94 -1.93 4.49
N ALA A 125 9.96 -2.50 3.82
CA ALA A 125 9.84 -2.95 2.45
C ALA A 125 8.81 -4.06 2.28
N VAL A 126 8.82 -5.08 3.16
CA VAL A 126 7.79 -6.12 3.15
C VAL A 126 6.40 -5.51 3.31
N SER A 127 6.23 -4.57 4.26
CA SER A 127 4.94 -3.91 4.50
C SER A 127 4.45 -3.06 3.32
N LYS A 128 5.38 -2.54 2.50
CA LYS A 128 5.15 -1.76 1.28
C LYS A 128 5.11 -2.60 0.01
N GLN A 129 5.51 -3.87 0.00
CA GLN A 129 5.47 -4.72 -1.18
C GLN A 129 4.34 -5.75 -1.12
N GLN A 130 3.60 -5.81 -0.01
CA GLN A 130 2.41 -6.65 0.04
C GLN A 130 1.34 -6.10 -0.92
N PRO A 131 0.62 -6.97 -1.65
CA PRO A 131 -0.54 -6.57 -2.46
C PRO A 131 -1.62 -5.81 -1.65
N MET A 132 -1.57 -5.96 -0.32
CA MET A 132 -2.37 -5.24 0.68
C MET A 132 -2.06 -3.73 0.83
N ASN A 133 -1.29 -3.11 -0.06
CA ASN A 133 -0.99 -1.67 0.00
C ASN A 133 -2.21 -0.77 -0.23
N ILE A 134 -3.32 -1.31 -0.75
CA ILE A 134 -4.59 -0.59 -0.86
C ILE A 134 -5.09 -0.17 0.53
N ILE A 135 -4.78 -0.96 1.57
CA ILE A 135 -5.28 -0.74 2.92
C ILE A 135 -4.20 -0.02 3.75
N PRO A 136 -4.51 1.14 4.36
CA PRO A 136 -3.58 1.86 5.23
C PRO A 136 -3.03 1.01 6.37
N THR A 137 -1.75 1.20 6.70
CA THR A 137 -1.02 0.44 7.73
C THR A 137 -1.70 0.44 9.11
N TYR A 138 -2.35 1.53 9.50
CA TYR A 138 -3.04 1.61 10.79
C TYR A 138 -4.26 0.68 10.85
N ILE A 139 -4.99 0.53 9.74
CA ILE A 139 -6.11 -0.42 9.62
C ILE A 139 -5.60 -1.86 9.59
N ARG A 140 -4.45 -2.11 8.96
CA ARG A 140 -3.82 -3.45 8.89
C ARG A 140 -3.35 -3.96 10.25
N LYS A 141 -2.79 -3.08 11.08
CA LYS A 141 -2.22 -3.45 12.39
C LYS A 141 -3.28 -3.83 13.43
N ASP A 142 -4.43 -3.16 13.42
CA ASP A 142 -5.49 -3.41 14.39
C ASP A 142 -6.48 -4.48 13.90
N LYS A 143 -6.40 -5.67 14.50
CA LYS A 143 -7.31 -6.79 14.19
C LYS A 143 -8.77 -6.48 14.51
N LYS A 144 -9.04 -5.56 15.46
CA LYS A 144 -10.37 -5.18 15.92
C LYS A 144 -10.80 -3.82 15.39
N HIS A 145 -10.13 -3.30 14.37
CA HIS A 145 -10.41 -1.97 13.85
C HIS A 145 -11.90 -1.85 13.42
N PRO A 146 -12.66 -0.87 13.94
CA PRO A 146 -14.10 -0.76 13.70
C PRO A 146 -14.47 -0.72 12.21
N TRP A 147 -13.67 -0.04 11.38
CA TRP A 147 -13.89 0.01 9.94
C TRP A 147 -13.76 -1.37 9.28
N LYS A 148 -12.80 -2.20 9.72
CA LYS A 148 -12.58 -3.54 9.17
C LYS A 148 -13.75 -4.48 9.50
N LEU A 149 -14.30 -4.37 10.70
CA LEU A 149 -15.48 -5.14 11.13
C LEU A 149 -16.74 -4.73 10.36
N ARG A 150 -16.95 -3.42 10.18
CA ARG A 150 -18.11 -2.88 9.44
C ARG A 150 -18.04 -3.14 7.94
N ASN A 151 -16.84 -3.18 7.36
CA ASN A 151 -16.61 -3.29 5.92
C ASN A 151 -15.92 -4.59 5.54
N LYS A 152 -16.22 -5.70 6.24
CA LYS A 152 -15.52 -6.98 6.08
C LYS A 152 -15.41 -7.43 4.61
N ARG A 153 -16.52 -7.41 3.87
CA ARG A 153 -16.54 -7.78 2.43
C ARG A 153 -15.61 -6.90 1.59
N HIS A 154 -15.64 -5.59 1.82
CA HIS A 154 -14.77 -4.65 1.10
C HIS A 154 -13.29 -4.87 1.46
N TYR A 155 -13.00 -5.13 2.74
CA TYR A 155 -11.66 -5.44 3.22
C TYR A 155 -11.12 -6.73 2.60
N ASP A 156 -11.94 -7.79 2.54
CA ASP A 156 -11.55 -9.07 1.95
C ASP A 156 -11.25 -8.90 0.44
N ASN A 157 -12.08 -8.16 -0.29
CA ASN A 157 -11.84 -7.84 -1.71
C ASN A 157 -10.57 -7.02 -1.96
N MET A 158 -10.19 -6.14 -1.03
CA MET A 158 -8.96 -5.33 -1.13
C MET A 158 -7.69 -6.14 -0.83
N ILE A 159 -7.81 -7.28 -0.15
CA ILE A 159 -6.68 -8.14 0.22
C ILE A 159 -6.34 -9.14 -0.87
N ASP A 160 -7.34 -9.60 -1.61
CA ASP A 160 -7.19 -10.61 -2.66
C ASP A 160 -7.54 -10.01 -4.03
N PRO A 161 -6.68 -9.13 -4.59
CA PRO A 161 -6.92 -8.56 -5.90
C PRO A 161 -6.83 -9.66 -6.97
N ILE A 162 -7.85 -9.74 -7.82
CA ILE A 162 -7.83 -10.62 -8.98
C ILE A 162 -6.88 -10.00 -10.02
N PHE A 163 -5.85 -10.73 -10.41
CA PHE A 163 -4.97 -10.30 -11.49
C PHE A 163 -5.74 -10.25 -12.81
N VAL A 164 -5.65 -9.10 -13.49
CA VAL A 164 -6.21 -8.93 -14.82
C VAL A 164 -5.07 -8.77 -15.81
N GLY A 165 -4.81 -9.85 -16.55
CA GLY A 165 -3.89 -9.82 -17.70
C GLY A 165 -4.62 -9.54 -19.01
N ASP A 166 -3.85 -9.45 -20.10
CA ASP A 166 -4.34 -9.09 -21.44
C ASP A 166 -5.40 -10.07 -22.01
N ASP A 167 -5.43 -11.32 -21.53
CA ASP A 167 -6.38 -12.35 -21.99
C ASP A 167 -7.70 -12.41 -21.19
N ASN A 168 -7.92 -11.49 -20.26
CA ASN A 168 -9.15 -11.50 -19.47
C ASN A 168 -10.30 -10.84 -20.23
N PHE A 169 -10.98 -11.64 -21.06
CA PHE A 169 -12.30 -11.31 -21.63
C PHE A 169 -13.30 -10.83 -20.57
N LYS A 170 -13.09 -11.12 -19.27
CA LYS A 170 -13.97 -10.72 -18.16
C LYS A 170 -13.91 -9.23 -17.82
N LEU A 171 -12.91 -8.48 -18.27
CA LEU A 171 -12.88 -7.02 -18.13
C LEU A 171 -13.43 -6.31 -19.37
N GLU A 172 -13.27 -6.89 -20.56
CA GLU A 172 -14.00 -6.47 -21.77
C GLU A 172 -15.50 -6.85 -21.70
N ALA A 173 -15.80 -8.00 -21.11
CA ALA A 173 -17.12 -8.42 -20.64
C ALA A 173 -17.40 -7.94 -19.21
N GLY A 174 -16.63 -6.96 -18.73
CA GLY A 174 -17.04 -6.05 -17.68
C GLY A 174 -18.23 -5.24 -18.19
N VAL A 175 -19.35 -5.93 -18.40
CA VAL A 175 -20.68 -5.37 -18.32
C VAL A 175 -20.69 -4.78 -16.92
N ASP A 176 -20.36 -3.49 -16.84
CA ASP A 176 -20.69 -2.64 -15.72
C ASP A 176 -22.09 -3.09 -15.30
N GLU A 177 -22.30 -3.54 -14.06
CA GLU A 177 -23.63 -3.99 -13.68
C GLU A 177 -24.67 -2.87 -13.87
N ASN A 178 -24.20 -1.62 -13.98
CA ASN A 178 -24.95 -0.42 -14.36
C ASN A 178 -25.16 -0.26 -15.88
N ASN A 179 -24.33 -0.87 -16.74
CA ASN A 179 -24.49 -0.91 -18.21
C ASN A 179 -25.01 -2.24 -18.74
N ASN A 180 -25.55 -3.12 -17.88
CA ASN A 180 -26.31 -4.27 -18.36
C ASN A 180 -27.59 -3.74 -19.05
N PRO A 181 -27.77 -3.94 -20.37
CA PRO A 181 -28.92 -3.40 -21.10
C PRO A 181 -30.26 -3.84 -20.50
N LEU A 182 -30.30 -5.06 -19.92
CA LEU A 182 -31.48 -5.58 -19.23
C LEU A 182 -31.77 -4.83 -17.93
N LYS A 183 -30.74 -4.56 -17.10
CA LYS A 183 -30.92 -3.78 -15.87
C LYS A 183 -31.23 -2.31 -16.15
N ILE A 184 -30.63 -1.70 -17.17
CA ILE A 184 -30.98 -0.35 -17.62
C ILE A 184 -32.44 -0.31 -18.09
N PHE A 185 -32.87 -1.31 -18.86
CA PHE A 185 -34.25 -1.42 -19.32
C PHE A 185 -35.22 -1.61 -18.15
N GLU A 186 -34.94 -2.52 -17.22
CA GLU A 186 -35.73 -2.72 -16.00
C GLU A 186 -35.78 -1.47 -15.12
N HIS A 187 -34.66 -0.76 -14.94
CA HIS A 187 -34.61 0.49 -14.20
C HIS A 187 -35.41 1.61 -14.88
N SER A 188 -35.30 1.72 -16.21
CA SER A 188 -36.09 2.70 -16.98
C SER A 188 -37.58 2.40 -16.93
N ASN A 189 -37.99 1.12 -16.95
CA ASN A 189 -39.38 0.73 -16.82
C ASN A 189 -39.94 1.05 -15.43
N THR A 190 -39.18 0.73 -14.36
CA THR A 190 -39.60 1.05 -12.98
C THR A 190 -39.71 2.56 -12.75
N ILE A 191 -38.81 3.37 -13.30
CA ILE A 191 -38.90 4.84 -13.24
C ILE A 191 -40.15 5.34 -13.99
N ASN A 192 -40.41 4.82 -15.20
CA ASN A 192 -41.58 5.21 -15.99
C ASN A 192 -42.90 4.82 -15.30
N GLU A 193 -42.96 3.63 -14.71
CA GLU A 193 -44.10 3.18 -13.91
C GLU A 193 -44.34 4.10 -12.70
N LEU A 194 -43.26 4.52 -12.02
CA LEU A 194 -43.36 5.44 -10.90
C LEU A 194 -43.85 6.83 -11.33
N TRP A 195 -43.37 7.37 -12.45
CA TRP A 195 -43.88 8.63 -13.00
C TRP A 195 -45.35 8.54 -13.41
N ASN A 196 -45.76 7.45 -14.04
CA ASN A 196 -47.16 7.19 -14.39
C ASN A 196 -48.05 7.10 -13.14
N PHE A 197 -47.54 6.46 -12.09
CA PHE A 197 -48.22 6.39 -10.80
C PHE A 197 -48.37 7.78 -10.17
N ILE A 198 -47.29 8.56 -10.10
CA ILE A 198 -47.32 9.92 -9.54
C ILE A 198 -48.30 10.80 -10.32
N GLN A 199 -48.32 10.70 -11.66
CA GLN A 199 -49.25 11.45 -12.51
C GLN A 199 -50.72 11.06 -12.27
N LYS A 200 -50.98 9.79 -11.97
CA LYS A 200 -52.33 9.28 -11.69
C LYS A 200 -52.83 9.70 -10.31
N GLU A 201 -51.92 9.77 -9.34
CA GLU A 201 -52.28 9.93 -7.92
C GLU A 201 -52.25 11.37 -7.42
N LEU A 202 -51.46 12.24 -8.06
CA LEU A 202 -51.40 13.66 -7.71
C LEU A 202 -52.37 14.48 -8.56
N ASP A 203 -52.92 15.55 -7.98
CA ASP A 203 -53.64 16.56 -8.75
C ASP A 203 -52.67 17.33 -9.66
N PHE A 204 -53.21 17.97 -10.71
CA PHE A 204 -52.43 18.66 -11.73
C PHE A 204 -51.41 19.65 -11.16
N THR A 205 -51.79 20.37 -10.10
CA THR A 205 -50.91 21.36 -9.46
C THR A 205 -49.74 20.67 -8.77
N SER A 206 -50.02 19.65 -7.96
CA SER A 206 -49.00 18.89 -7.24
C SER A 206 -48.07 18.12 -8.17
N PHE A 207 -48.60 17.54 -9.24
CA PHE A 207 -47.80 16.89 -10.28
C PHE A 207 -46.84 17.87 -10.95
N THR A 208 -47.34 19.07 -11.28
CA THR A 208 -46.52 20.14 -11.89
C THR A 208 -45.40 20.59 -10.96
N VAL A 209 -45.69 20.76 -9.66
CA VAL A 209 -44.68 21.05 -8.64
C VAL A 209 -43.63 19.93 -8.59
N PHE A 210 -44.05 18.67 -8.61
CA PHE A 210 -43.16 17.51 -8.57
C PHE A 210 -42.24 17.46 -9.80
N LYS A 211 -42.77 17.73 -10.99
CA LYS A 211 -42.03 17.78 -12.25
C LYS A 211 -41.00 18.90 -12.30
N TYR A 212 -41.30 20.06 -11.74
CA TYR A 212 -40.29 21.13 -11.63
C TYR A 212 -39.25 20.82 -10.55
N LYS A 213 -39.65 20.10 -9.50
CA LYS A 213 -38.76 19.78 -8.39
C LYS A 213 -37.71 18.76 -8.76
N TYR A 214 -38.08 17.77 -9.57
CA TYR A 214 -37.29 16.58 -9.83
C TYR A 214 -37.10 16.31 -11.32
N ASN A 215 -35.92 15.82 -11.72
CA ASN A 215 -35.71 15.29 -13.08
C ASN A 215 -36.32 13.89 -13.22
N THR A 216 -36.19 13.31 -14.41
CA THR A 216 -36.66 11.95 -14.72
C THR A 216 -36.17 10.88 -13.74
N GLU A 217 -35.00 11.07 -13.12
CA GLU A 217 -34.39 10.15 -12.16
C GLU A 217 -34.66 10.52 -10.69
N PHE A 218 -35.61 11.42 -10.43
CA PHE A 218 -35.97 11.90 -9.10
C PHE A 218 -34.88 12.69 -8.36
N GLU A 219 -33.88 13.20 -9.09
CA GLU A 219 -32.88 14.12 -8.54
C GLU A 219 -33.44 15.54 -8.48
N LYS A 220 -33.10 16.28 -7.41
CA LYS A 220 -33.60 17.63 -7.19
C LYS A 220 -32.96 18.62 -8.17
N VAL A 221 -33.76 19.21 -9.06
CA VAL A 221 -33.29 20.19 -10.06
C VAL A 221 -33.51 21.63 -9.60
N MET A 222 -34.66 21.92 -8.96
CA MET A 222 -35.04 23.29 -8.60
C MET A 222 -35.24 23.49 -7.09
N SER A 223 -34.91 24.69 -6.62
CA SER A 223 -35.24 25.15 -5.28
C SER A 223 -36.74 25.48 -5.16
N ASN A 224 -37.29 25.45 -3.94
CA ASN A 224 -38.71 25.78 -3.74
C ASN A 224 -39.01 27.23 -4.14
N LYS A 225 -38.04 28.13 -3.94
CA LYS A 225 -38.10 29.54 -4.31
C LYS A 225 -38.21 29.74 -5.82
N GLU A 226 -37.47 28.99 -6.63
CA GLU A 226 -37.57 29.09 -8.09
C GLU A 226 -38.91 28.58 -8.59
N ILE A 227 -39.39 27.46 -8.03
CA ILE A 227 -40.71 26.90 -8.38
C ILE A 227 -41.82 27.88 -7.98
N SER A 228 -41.73 28.50 -6.80
CA SER A 228 -42.73 29.46 -6.33
C SER A 228 -42.79 30.70 -7.22
N ASN A 229 -41.63 31.15 -7.73
CA ASN A 229 -41.56 32.24 -8.70
C ASN A 229 -42.22 31.86 -10.03
N LEU A 230 -42.00 30.63 -10.53
CA LEU A 230 -42.61 30.15 -11.77
C LEU A 230 -44.13 29.97 -11.66
N MET A 231 -44.62 29.53 -10.51
CA MET A 231 -46.04 29.27 -10.28
C MET A 231 -46.79 30.49 -9.71
N GLY A 232 -46.10 31.61 -9.48
CA GLY A 232 -46.69 32.83 -8.94
C GLY A 232 -47.27 32.68 -7.52
N CYS A 233 -46.65 31.84 -6.67
CA CYS A 233 -47.12 31.56 -5.32
C CYS A 233 -46.00 31.72 -4.28
N SER A 234 -46.32 31.50 -2.99
CA SER A 234 -45.31 31.58 -1.93
C SER A 234 -44.46 30.31 -1.84
N GLU A 235 -43.21 30.43 -1.42
CA GLU A 235 -42.32 29.28 -1.19
C GLU A 235 -42.92 28.27 -0.19
N GLU A 236 -43.63 28.77 0.82
CA GLU A 236 -44.32 27.96 1.82
C GLU A 236 -45.48 27.15 1.22
N THR A 237 -46.17 27.70 0.21
CA THR A 237 -47.19 26.99 -0.56
C THR A 237 -46.59 25.77 -1.27
N ILE A 238 -45.44 25.95 -1.92
CA ILE A 238 -44.70 24.85 -2.58
C ILE A 238 -44.25 23.80 -1.56
N ARG A 239 -43.70 24.24 -0.41
CA ARG A 239 -43.26 23.33 0.65
C ARG A 239 -44.40 22.47 1.20
N LYS A 240 -45.56 23.08 1.48
CA LYS A 240 -46.76 22.38 1.95
C LYS A 240 -47.28 21.40 0.90
N ASN A 241 -47.32 21.82 -0.36
CA ASN A 241 -47.75 20.97 -1.47
C ASN A 241 -46.86 19.72 -1.64
N LEU A 242 -45.53 19.88 -1.63
CA LEU A 242 -44.59 18.76 -1.70
C LEU A 242 -44.72 17.80 -0.51
N LYS A 243 -44.94 18.34 0.70
CA LYS A 243 -45.16 17.52 1.90
C LYS A 243 -46.43 16.68 1.77
N ALA A 244 -47.55 17.31 1.40
CA ALA A 244 -48.83 16.61 1.23
C ALA A 244 -48.73 15.55 0.12
N SER A 245 -48.11 15.88 -1.02
CA SER A 245 -47.88 14.95 -2.12
C SER A 245 -47.04 13.73 -1.68
N SER A 246 -45.99 13.97 -0.89
CA SER A 246 -45.14 12.89 -0.37
C SER A 246 -45.89 11.96 0.59
N GLU A 247 -46.80 12.49 1.41
CA GLU A 247 -47.62 11.69 2.33
C GLU A 247 -48.63 10.82 1.57
N ILE A 248 -49.26 11.35 0.52
CA ILE A 248 -50.17 10.58 -0.35
C ILE A 248 -49.43 9.42 -1.02
N LEU A 249 -48.25 9.69 -1.58
CA LEU A 249 -47.45 8.67 -2.28
C LEU A 249 -46.98 7.58 -1.30
N LYS A 250 -46.55 7.94 -0.09
CA LYS A 250 -46.16 7.00 0.98
C LYS A 250 -47.29 6.06 1.37
N LEU A 251 -48.47 6.60 1.66
CA LEU A 251 -49.65 5.82 2.03
C LEU A 251 -50.05 4.79 0.96
N LYS A 252 -49.90 5.15 -0.32
CA LYS A 252 -50.28 4.26 -1.43
C LYS A 252 -49.19 3.27 -1.83
N LEU A 253 -47.92 3.56 -1.53
CA LEU A 253 -46.78 2.67 -1.76
C LEU A 253 -46.51 1.72 -0.58
N ASN A 254 -47.28 1.79 0.52
CA ASN A 254 -47.05 1.05 1.78
C ASN A 254 -45.65 1.29 2.37
N ILE A 255 -45.16 2.53 2.32
CA ILE A 255 -43.88 2.99 2.88
C ILE A 255 -44.14 4.12 3.87
#